data_AF-A0A0K9PX18-F1
#
_entry.id   AF-A0A0K9PX18-F1
#
_cell.length_a   1.000
_cell.length_b   1.000
_cell.length_c   1.000
_cell.angle_alpha   90.00
_cell.angle_beta   90.00
_cell.angle_gamma   90.00
#
_symmetry.space_group_name_H-M   'P 1'
#
loop_
_entity.id
_entity.type
_entity.pdbx_description
1 polymer ?
#
loop_
_entity_poly.entity_id
_entity_poly.type
_entity_poly.pdbx_seq_one_letter_code
_entity_poly.pdbx_strand_id
1 'polypeptide(L)'
;MIDLEDVHLSCVTKSGWGLRETLFYSLFSRLQVYETRGSMQQALPYISDGAISLDGGIVKNNGIFKLGSRKDSVIKFPISSLKPTEDSSEISKHTAEAQEKHRLLTWKKDKLYEDIRREEILLNNVKKSFTLKKNELLKFQAEASRYVTQISPYRLEHYWAHIK
;
A
#
# COMPACT_ATOMS: atom_id res chain seq x y z
N MET A 1 18.78 8.75 2.99
CA MET A 1 18.74 9.91 2.07
C MET A 1 19.96 10.81 2.23
N ILE A 2 20.31 11.20 3.45
CA ILE A 2 21.60 11.89 3.73
C ILE A 2 22.59 10.86 4.26
N ASP A 3 23.71 10.75 3.55
CA ASP A 3 24.86 9.95 3.96
C ASP A 3 25.75 10.77 4.92
N LEU A 4 26.32 10.11 5.93
CA LEU A 4 27.13 10.75 6.96
C LEU A 4 28.42 9.97 7.14
N GLU A 5 29.52 10.70 7.32
CA GLU A 5 30.80 10.09 7.68
C GLU A 5 30.72 9.39 9.04
N ASP A 6 31.45 8.28 9.19
CA ASP A 6 31.43 7.43 10.38
C ASP A 6 31.73 8.19 11.67
N VAL A 7 32.60 9.21 11.59
CA VAL A 7 32.96 10.11 12.69
C VAL A 7 31.78 10.90 13.26
N HIS A 8 30.66 10.95 12.53
CA HIS A 8 29.45 11.68 12.92
C HIS A 8 28.27 10.77 13.27
N LEU A 9 28.44 9.45 13.22
CA LEU A 9 27.37 8.48 13.48
C LEU A 9 27.12 8.27 14.98
N SER A 10 28.12 8.45 15.84
CA SER A 10 27.99 8.26 17.29
C SER A 10 28.96 9.15 18.08
N CYS A 11 28.69 9.36 19.37
CA CYS A 11 29.58 10.06 20.30
C CYS A 11 29.96 11.50 19.92
N VAL A 12 29.12 12.18 19.13
CA VAL A 12 29.34 13.59 18.75
C VAL A 12 28.90 14.55 19.86
N THR A 13 27.79 14.24 20.52
CA THR A 13 27.29 15.01 21.67
C THR A 13 27.86 14.49 22.99
N LYS A 14 27.85 15.32 24.04
CA LYS A 14 28.25 14.91 25.41
C LYS A 14 27.47 13.70 25.93
N SER A 15 26.26 13.49 25.43
CA SER A 15 25.36 12.39 25.76
C SER A 15 25.57 11.12 24.91
N GLY A 16 26.53 11.13 23.97
CA GLY A 16 26.83 9.95 23.14
C GLY A 16 26.08 9.88 21.81
N TRP A 17 25.15 10.79 21.53
CA TRP A 17 24.37 10.80 20.27
C TRP A 17 25.18 11.36 19.09
N GLY A 18 24.95 10.82 17.89
CA GLY A 18 25.43 11.30 16.60
C GLY A 18 24.56 12.40 15.98
N LEU A 19 24.92 12.83 14.77
CA LEU A 19 24.24 13.94 14.07
C LEU A 19 22.88 13.55 13.48
N ARG A 20 22.66 12.26 13.17
CA ARG A 20 21.45 11.81 12.48
C ARG A 20 20.22 11.99 13.35
N GLU A 21 20.31 11.51 14.59
CA GLU A 21 19.26 11.52 15.61
C GLU A 21 19.12 12.87 16.32
N THR A 22 20.12 13.75 16.20
CA THR A 22 20.08 15.12 16.76
C THR A 22 19.78 16.15 15.68
N LEU A 23 20.82 16.63 14.98
CA LEU A 23 20.73 17.72 14.01
C LEU A 23 19.75 17.39 12.86
N PHE A 24 19.95 16.28 12.15
CA PHE A 24 19.13 15.99 10.97
C PHE A 24 17.69 15.65 11.32
N TYR A 25 17.47 14.97 12.45
CA TYR A 25 16.12 14.74 12.96
C TYR A 25 15.43 16.05 13.35
N SER A 26 16.14 17.01 13.94
CA SER A 26 15.55 18.32 14.25
C SER A 26 15.20 19.14 13.00
N LEU A 27 15.97 19.00 11.91
CA LEU A 27 15.76 19.74 10.67
C LEU A 27 14.64 19.15 9.80
N PHE A 28 14.58 17.83 9.68
CA PHE A 28 13.67 17.15 8.75
C PHE A 28 12.59 16.33 9.46
N SER A 29 12.75 16.00 10.74
CA SER A 29 11.86 15.10 11.46
C SER A 29 11.58 13.82 10.66
N ARG A 30 10.32 13.41 10.48
CA ARG A 30 9.92 12.28 9.62
C ARG A 30 9.46 12.73 8.23
N LEU A 31 10.19 13.65 7.60
CA LEU A 31 9.92 14.11 6.23
C LEU A 31 9.84 12.92 5.26
N GLN A 32 8.74 12.84 4.49
CA GLN A 32 8.52 11.80 3.49
C GLN A 32 8.87 12.29 2.09
N VAL A 33 9.38 11.41 1.24
CA VAL A 33 9.78 11.74 -0.14
C VAL A 33 9.01 10.88 -1.13
N TYR A 34 8.39 11.55 -2.09
CA TYR A 34 7.55 10.94 -3.11
C TYR A 34 8.14 11.15 -4.50
N GLU A 35 7.83 10.25 -5.42
CA GLU A 35 8.23 10.37 -6.82
C GLU A 35 7.57 11.59 -7.50
N THR A 36 6.25 11.75 -7.31
CA THR A 36 5.47 12.79 -7.99
C THR A 36 4.57 13.57 -7.03
N ARG A 37 4.12 14.76 -7.44
CA ARG A 37 3.10 15.53 -6.73
C ARG A 37 1.79 14.75 -6.59
N GLY A 38 1.44 13.96 -7.61
CA GLY A 38 0.21 13.17 -7.61
C GLY A 38 0.21 12.08 -6.53
N SER A 39 1.30 11.32 -6.40
CA SER A 39 1.41 10.29 -5.35
C SER A 39 1.47 10.92 -3.95
N MET A 40 2.14 12.06 -3.80
CA MET A 40 2.14 12.82 -2.55
C MET A 40 0.74 13.30 -2.16
N GLN A 41 -0.06 13.81 -3.10
CA GLN A 41 -1.44 14.26 -2.85
C GLN A 41 -2.36 13.11 -2.43
N GLN A 42 -2.25 11.95 -3.08
CA GLN A 42 -3.02 10.76 -2.71
C GLN A 42 -2.69 10.27 -1.29
N ALA A 43 -1.43 10.46 -0.86
CA ALA A 43 -0.97 10.06 0.46
C ALA A 43 -1.17 11.12 1.56
N LEU A 44 -1.73 12.30 1.23
CA LEU A 44 -1.85 13.44 2.16
C LEU A 44 -2.45 13.10 3.54
N PRO A 45 -3.49 12.26 3.65
CA PRO A 45 -4.05 11.88 4.96
C PRO A 45 -3.08 11.08 5.86
N TYR A 46 -2.01 10.54 5.29
CA TYR A 46 -1.04 9.67 5.98
C TYR A 46 0.32 10.36 6.21
N ILE A 47 0.46 11.62 5.78
CA ILE A 47 1.65 12.42 6.02
C ILE A 47 1.57 13.01 7.42
N SER A 48 2.53 12.68 8.28
CA SER A 48 2.55 13.10 9.69
C SER A 48 3.27 14.42 9.95
N ASP A 49 4.35 14.69 9.20
CA ASP A 49 5.12 15.92 9.30
C ASP A 49 5.11 16.63 7.93
N GLY A 50 6.25 16.78 7.27
CA GLY A 50 6.32 17.32 5.91
C GLY A 50 6.43 16.23 4.85
N ALA A 51 6.23 16.63 3.60
CA ALA A 51 6.56 15.80 2.44
C ALA A 51 7.14 16.63 1.30
N ILE A 52 7.96 16.00 0.47
CA ILE A 52 8.49 16.57 -0.76
C ILE A 52 8.32 15.59 -1.91
N SER A 53 8.18 16.10 -3.13
CA SER A 53 8.18 15.29 -4.34
C SER A 53 9.33 15.66 -5.28
N LEU A 54 9.84 14.67 -6.02
CA LEU A 54 10.99 14.85 -6.92
C LEU A 54 10.67 15.76 -8.12
N ASP A 55 9.41 15.83 -8.52
CA ASP A 55 8.87 16.76 -9.53
C ASP A 55 8.53 18.17 -8.96
N GLY A 56 8.99 18.48 -7.75
CA GLY A 56 9.10 19.84 -7.24
C GLY A 56 8.11 20.26 -6.15
N GLY A 57 7.18 19.41 -5.74
CA GLY A 57 6.19 19.70 -4.70
C GLY A 57 6.77 19.70 -3.29
N ILE A 58 6.25 20.57 -2.42
CA ILE A 58 6.62 20.63 -0.99
C ILE A 58 5.35 20.86 -0.15
N VAL A 59 5.16 20.01 0.84
CA VAL A 59 4.17 20.11 1.92
C VAL A 59 4.93 20.32 3.23
N LYS A 60 4.66 21.42 3.91
CA LYS A 60 5.20 21.68 5.25
C LYS A 60 4.40 20.94 6.32
N ASN A 61 5.00 20.75 7.49
CA ASN A 61 4.37 20.16 8.68
C ASN A 61 2.97 20.75 8.98
N ASN A 62 2.80 22.06 8.86
CA ASN A 62 1.51 22.72 9.08
C ASN A 62 0.49 22.55 7.93
N GLY A 63 0.69 21.59 7.02
CA GLY A 63 -0.17 21.35 5.87
C GLY A 63 -0.06 22.40 4.75
N ILE A 64 0.84 23.40 4.89
CA ILE A 64 0.99 24.44 3.86
C ILE A 64 1.74 23.88 2.66
N PHE A 65 1.10 23.98 1.49
CA PHE A 65 1.70 23.68 0.20
C PHE A 65 2.52 24.86 -0.30
N LYS A 66 3.73 24.58 -0.77
CA LYS A 66 4.50 25.51 -1.58
C LYS A 66 4.39 25.09 -3.05
N LEU A 67 3.70 25.91 -3.84
CA LEU A 67 3.52 25.74 -5.28
C LEU A 67 4.11 26.96 -6.01
N GLY A 68 4.70 26.74 -7.19
CA GLY A 68 5.23 27.81 -8.05
C GLY A 68 6.69 27.62 -8.46
N SER A 69 7.22 28.62 -9.16
CA SER A 69 8.62 28.62 -9.63
C SER A 69 9.58 28.54 -8.46
N ARG A 70 10.44 27.52 -8.47
CA ARG A 70 11.44 27.31 -7.43
C ARG A 70 12.59 28.27 -7.67
N LYS A 71 12.96 29.04 -6.64
CA LYS A 71 14.25 29.72 -6.64
C LYS A 71 15.32 28.68 -6.38
N ASP A 72 16.28 28.55 -7.29
CA ASP A 72 17.42 27.67 -7.10
C ASP A 72 18.18 28.11 -5.84
N SER A 73 18.47 27.15 -4.97
CA SER A 73 19.31 27.40 -3.81
C SER A 73 20.77 27.49 -4.25
N VAL A 74 21.45 28.53 -3.78
CA VAL A 74 22.89 28.72 -4.04
C VAL A 74 23.71 27.62 -3.36
N ILE A 75 23.24 27.13 -2.21
CA ILE A 75 23.87 26.05 -1.44
C ILE A 75 23.16 24.74 -1.76
N LYS A 76 23.95 23.70 -2.04
CA LYS A 76 23.50 22.33 -2.31
C LYS A 76 24.22 21.37 -1.38
N PHE A 77 23.58 20.25 -1.06
CA PHE A 77 24.28 19.17 -0.36
C PHE A 77 25.45 18.68 -1.21
N PRO A 78 26.65 18.49 -0.63
CA PRO A 78 27.75 17.89 -1.34
C PRO A 78 27.36 16.47 -1.75
N ILE A 79 27.79 16.08 -2.94
CA ILE A 79 27.76 14.67 -3.32
C ILE A 79 28.92 14.04 -2.56
N SER A 80 28.65 12.96 -1.81
CA SER A 80 29.70 12.16 -1.17
C SER A 80 30.66 11.73 -2.28
N SER A 81 31.80 12.42 -2.37
CA SER A 81 32.72 12.29 -3.49
C SER A 81 33.40 10.93 -3.40
N LEU A 82 33.17 10.11 -4.42
CA LEU A 82 34.02 8.99 -4.81
C LEU A 82 35.49 9.47 -4.75
N LYS A 83 36.24 9.04 -3.74
CA LYS A 83 37.70 9.04 -3.88
C LYS A 83 38.03 7.94 -4.88
N PRO A 84 38.77 8.22 -5.97
CA PRO A 84 39.36 7.18 -6.79
C PRO A 84 40.57 6.63 -6.04
N THR A 85 40.31 5.98 -4.92
CA THR A 85 41.22 5.05 -4.27
C THR A 85 40.59 3.67 -4.36
N GLU A 86 41.34 2.63 -4.00
CA GLU A 86 41.09 1.20 -4.30
C GLU A 86 39.66 0.68 -3.96
N ASP A 87 38.88 1.46 -3.23
CA ASP A 87 37.49 1.26 -2.79
C ASP A 87 36.41 1.47 -3.88
N SER A 88 36.78 1.96 -5.08
CA SER A 88 35.83 2.07 -6.20
C SER A 88 35.22 0.72 -6.60
N SER A 89 35.96 -0.38 -6.37
CA SER A 89 35.49 -1.75 -6.55
C SER A 89 34.37 -2.12 -5.56
N GLU A 90 34.46 -1.69 -4.29
CA GLU A 90 33.52 -2.09 -3.24
C GLU A 90 32.20 -1.33 -3.32
N ILE A 91 32.24 -0.03 -3.63
CA ILE A 91 31.03 0.76 -3.86
C ILE A 91 30.31 0.30 -5.13
N SER A 92 31.06 -0.04 -6.18
CA SER A 92 30.49 -0.66 -7.39
C SER A 92 29.85 -2.00 -7.07
N LYS A 93 30.43 -2.81 -6.18
CA LYS A 93 29.82 -4.06 -5.69
C LYS A 93 28.55 -3.80 -4.89
N HIS A 94 28.58 -2.91 -3.90
CA HIS A 94 27.38 -2.58 -3.11
C HIS A 94 26.24 -2.00 -3.95
N THR A 95 26.56 -1.18 -4.95
CA THR A 95 25.57 -0.65 -5.88
C THR A 95 25.00 -1.75 -6.77
N ALA A 96 25.86 -2.65 -7.29
CA ALA A 96 25.43 -3.79 -8.09
C ALA A 96 24.59 -4.79 -7.27
N GLU A 97 24.99 -5.08 -6.03
CA GLU A 97 24.25 -5.90 -5.07
C GLU A 97 22.87 -5.29 -4.77
N ALA A 98 22.81 -3.98 -4.53
CA ALA A 98 21.56 -3.26 -4.32
C ALA A 98 20.66 -3.33 -5.56
N GLN A 99 21.23 -3.19 -6.77
CA GLN A 99 20.51 -3.31 -8.04
C GLN A 99 19.96 -4.73 -8.27
N GLU A 100 20.76 -5.77 -8.01
CA GLU A 100 20.31 -7.15 -8.17
C GLU A 100 19.23 -7.51 -7.13
N LYS A 101 19.40 -7.06 -5.89
CA LYS A 101 18.36 -7.19 -4.86
C LYS A 101 17.07 -6.49 -5.28
N HIS A 102 17.17 -5.30 -5.85
CA HIS A 102 16.01 -4.57 -6.40
C HIS A 102 15.34 -5.36 -7.53
N ARG A 103 16.12 -5.94 -8.45
CA ARG A 103 15.62 -6.79 -9.55
C ARG A 103 14.88 -8.01 -9.03
N LEU A 104 15.45 -8.72 -8.07
CA LEU A 104 14.84 -9.89 -7.44
C LEU A 104 13.53 -9.53 -6.72
N LEU A 105 13.51 -8.43 -5.95
CA LEU A 105 12.30 -7.98 -5.26
C LEU A 105 11.21 -7.57 -6.24
N THR A 106 11.56 -6.91 -7.34
CA THR A 106 10.62 -6.56 -8.40
C THR A 106 9.99 -7.80 -9.02
N TRP A 107 10.80 -8.81 -9.35
CA TRP A 107 10.31 -10.09 -9.89
C TRP A 107 9.38 -10.82 -8.90
N LYS A 108 9.74 -10.88 -7.62
CA LYS A 108 8.89 -11.48 -6.58
C LYS A 108 7.55 -10.75 -6.44
N LYS A 109 7.58 -9.42 -6.46
CA LYS A 109 6.37 -8.57 -6.45
C LYS A 109 5.47 -8.90 -7.63
N ASP A 110 6.03 -8.99 -8.84
CA ASP A 110 5.24 -9.26 -10.04
C ASP A 110 4.63 -10.67 -10.01
N LYS A 111 5.38 -11.69 -9.56
CA LYS A 111 4.82 -13.03 -9.34
C LYS A 111 3.65 -13.05 -8.37
N LEU A 112 3.77 -12.33 -7.25
CA LEU A 112 2.70 -12.23 -6.27
C LEU A 112 1.45 -11.54 -6.87
N TYR A 113 1.62 -10.50 -7.69
CA TYR A 113 0.49 -9.86 -8.36
C TYR A 113 -0.23 -10.79 -9.34
N GLU A 114 0.50 -11.64 -10.06
CA GLU A 114 -0.11 -12.66 -10.93
C GLU A 114 -0.86 -13.72 -10.13
N ASP A 115 -0.34 -14.12 -8.97
CA ASP A 115 -1.03 -15.02 -8.05
C ASP A 115 -2.34 -14.42 -7.53
N ILE A 116 -2.30 -13.18 -7.04
CA ILE A 116 -3.49 -12.45 -6.57
C ILE A 116 -4.54 -12.39 -7.68
N ARG A 117 -4.15 -12.00 -8.90
CA ARG A 117 -5.07 -11.91 -10.04
C ARG A 117 -5.73 -13.25 -10.36
N ARG A 118 -4.96 -14.34 -10.35
CA ARG A 118 -5.50 -15.69 -10.59
C ARG A 118 -6.52 -16.08 -9.53
N GLU A 119 -6.19 -15.88 -8.26
CA GLU A 119 -7.07 -16.20 -7.13
C GLU A 119 -8.35 -15.36 -7.16
N GLU A 120 -8.26 -14.08 -7.53
CA GLU A 120 -9.43 -13.21 -7.71
C GLU A 120 -10.38 -13.74 -8.81
N ILE A 121 -9.84 -14.25 -9.92
CA ILE A 121 -10.64 -14.85 -10.99
C ILE A 121 -11.37 -16.10 -10.48
N LEU A 122 -10.66 -17.00 -9.78
CA LEU A 122 -11.24 -18.21 -9.20
C LEU A 122 -12.33 -17.87 -8.17
N LEU A 123 -12.04 -16.95 -7.27
CA LEU A 123 -12.99 -16.46 -6.26
C LEU A 123 -14.26 -15.90 -6.91
N ASN A 124 -14.11 -15.11 -7.97
CA ASN A 124 -15.26 -14.55 -8.69
C ASN A 124 -16.10 -15.63 -9.38
N ASN A 125 -15.47 -16.67 -9.93
CA ASN A 125 -16.19 -17.79 -10.54
C ASN A 125 -16.99 -18.59 -9.51
N VAL A 126 -16.39 -18.88 -8.35
CA VAL A 126 -17.06 -19.57 -7.23
C VAL A 126 -18.20 -18.73 -6.66
N LYS A 127 -18.00 -17.40 -6.50
CA LYS A 127 -19.07 -16.49 -6.06
C LYS A 127 -20.26 -16.50 -7.03
N LYS A 128 -20.01 -16.53 -8.34
CA LYS A 128 -21.06 -16.61 -9.36
C LYS A 128 -21.84 -17.92 -9.26
N SER A 129 -21.16 -19.06 -9.22
CA SER A 129 -21.82 -20.37 -9.13
C SER A 129 -22.63 -20.51 -7.83
N PHE A 130 -22.08 -20.04 -6.71
CA PHE A 130 -22.77 -19.99 -5.42
C PHE A 130 -24.04 -19.14 -5.50
N THR A 131 -23.96 -17.95 -6.08
CA THR A 131 -25.12 -17.05 -6.21
C THR A 131 -26.21 -17.65 -7.08
N LEU A 132 -25.83 -18.29 -8.19
CA LEU A 132 -26.78 -19.00 -9.06
C LEU A 132 -27.49 -20.12 -8.29
N LYS A 133 -26.71 -20.98 -7.60
CA LYS A 133 -27.28 -22.10 -6.83
C LYS A 133 -28.18 -21.63 -5.69
N LYS A 134 -27.79 -20.55 -4.99
CA LYS A 134 -28.61 -19.92 -3.95
C LYS A 134 -29.96 -19.45 -4.52
N ASN A 135 -29.94 -18.80 -5.67
CA ASN A 135 -31.16 -18.30 -6.30
C ASN A 135 -32.07 -19.44 -6.80
N GLU A 136 -31.50 -20.53 -7.31
CA GLU A 136 -32.27 -21.74 -7.66
C GLU A 136 -32.97 -22.33 -6.44
N LEU A 137 -32.26 -22.48 -5.31
CA LEU A 137 -32.84 -23.02 -4.08
C LEU A 137 -33.99 -22.14 -3.56
N LEU A 138 -33.84 -20.82 -3.61
CA LEU A 138 -34.89 -19.89 -3.21
C LEU A 138 -36.14 -20.01 -4.10
N LYS A 139 -35.96 -20.23 -5.42
CA LYS A 139 -37.09 -20.49 -6.33
C LYS A 139 -37.80 -21.79 -5.98
N PHE A 140 -37.05 -22.89 -5.79
CA PHE A 140 -37.64 -24.17 -5.40
C PHE A 140 -38.40 -24.09 -4.07
N GLN A 141 -37.87 -23.35 -3.09
CA GLN A 141 -38.55 -23.13 -1.81
C GLN A 141 -39.84 -22.31 -1.95
N ALA A 142 -39.82 -21.26 -2.79
CA ALA A 142 -41.00 -20.46 -3.07
C ALA A 142 -42.09 -21.29 -3.77
N GLU A 143 -41.71 -22.10 -4.75
CA GLU A 143 -42.63 -23.03 -5.44
C GLU A 143 -43.22 -24.06 -4.48
N ALA A 144 -42.39 -24.73 -3.67
CA ALA A 144 -42.85 -25.70 -2.67
C ALA A 144 -43.85 -25.07 -1.68
N SER A 145 -43.59 -23.83 -1.23
CA SER A 145 -44.49 -23.10 -0.34
C SER A 145 -45.84 -22.80 -1.00
N ARG A 146 -45.87 -22.50 -2.32
CA ARG A 146 -47.11 -22.30 -3.07
C ARG A 146 -47.92 -23.59 -3.19
N TYR A 147 -47.28 -24.73 -3.45
CA TYR A 147 -47.96 -26.03 -3.50
C TYR A 147 -48.58 -26.41 -2.15
N VAL A 148 -47.88 -26.21 -1.04
CA VAL A 148 -48.43 -26.45 0.32
C VAL A 148 -49.65 -25.57 0.60
N THR A 149 -49.61 -24.30 0.17
CA THR A 149 -50.72 -23.35 0.36
C THR A 149 -51.95 -23.71 -0.49
N GLN A 150 -51.78 -24.37 -1.64
CA GLN A 150 -52.88 -24.81 -2.51
C GLN A 150 -53.53 -26.13 -2.06
N ILE A 151 -52.81 -27.01 -1.36
CA ILE A 151 -53.34 -28.30 -0.87
C ILE A 151 -54.10 -28.13 0.46
N SER A 152 -53.75 -27.09 1.24
CA SER A 152 -54.35 -26.79 2.55
C SER A 152 -55.87 -26.55 2.56
N PRO A 153 -56.51 -25.86 1.59
CA PRO A 153 -57.95 -25.58 1.66
C PRO A 153 -58.84 -26.80 1.36
N TYR A 154 -58.33 -27.83 0.68
CA TYR A 154 -59.17 -28.90 0.12
C TYR A 154 -59.07 -30.25 0.83
N ARG A 155 -58.16 -30.40 1.82
CA ARG A 155 -57.91 -31.72 2.44
C ARG A 155 -58.56 -31.93 3.81
N LEU A 156 -59.16 -30.92 4.45
CA LEU A 156 -59.77 -31.06 5.78
C LEU A 156 -61.31 -31.09 5.81
N GLU A 157 -62.00 -30.72 4.73
CA GLU A 157 -63.47 -30.71 4.70
C GLU A 157 -64.10 -32.07 4.32
N HIS A 158 -63.34 -33.00 3.73
CA HIS A 158 -63.90 -34.25 3.18
C HIS A 158 -63.94 -35.46 4.13
N TYR A 159 -63.45 -35.36 5.38
CA TYR A 159 -63.40 -36.51 6.30
C TYR A 159 -64.52 -36.56 7.36
N TRP A 160 -65.43 -35.58 7.42
CA TRP A 160 -66.51 -35.56 8.43
C TRP A 160 -67.92 -35.76 7.89
N ALA A 161 -68.11 -35.98 6.58
CA ALA A 161 -69.44 -36.05 5.96
C ALA A 161 -70.06 -37.47 5.89
N HIS A 162 -69.42 -38.52 6.40
CA HIS A 162 -69.90 -39.91 6.28
C HIS A 162 -70.11 -40.64 7.62
N ILE A 163 -70.25 -39.91 8.73
CA ILE A 163 -70.69 -40.47 10.01
C ILE A 163 -71.96 -39.73 10.45
N LYS A 164 -73.12 -40.15 9.94
CA LYS A 164 -74.43 -39.98 10.58
C LYS A 164 -75.43 -40.94 9.96
#